data_AF-C2EHF8-F1
#
_entry.id   AF-C2EHF8-F1
#
_cell.length_a   1.000
_cell.length_b   1.000
_cell.length_c   1.000
_cell.angle_alpha   90.00
_cell.angle_beta   90.00
_cell.angle_gamma   90.00
#
_symmetry.space_group_name_H-M   'P 1'
#
loop_
_entity.id
_entity.type
_entity.pdbx_description
1 polymer ?
#
loop_
_entity_poly.entity_id
_entity_poly.type
_entity_poly.pdbx_seq_one_letter_code
_entity_poly.pdbx_strand_id
1 'polypeptide(L)'
;MNLNNTIKTQLNHRSIRHFKNQQLDKETLNTLYEVANHTASSQFLQQFSIIHVTDKNKRTKLAEICNQPPVSENGELFIFLIDLHRNVKLRQEANLDDGRLHTMDLYLQGLSDATLAVQNMYLAAESLGLGGVILGSIRNDIRAVSELFNLPDMVIPALGLQIGIPDEEIQQKPRLPLSFKVFENEYQDNLSTQDYEDYDKEVEHYYLSRTSNPRKENFTQQIIGKNSNLNRKVTKRDEVLELTHSKGMLWN
;
A
#
# COMPACT_ATOMS: atom_id res chain seq x y z
N MET A 1 1.91 -31.04 -5.66
CA MET A 1 1.48 -30.63 -4.30
C MET A 1 0.10 -30.01 -4.43
N ASN A 2 -0.91 -30.46 -3.68
CA ASN A 2 -2.24 -29.83 -3.73
C ASN A 2 -2.20 -28.53 -2.92
N LEU A 3 -2.38 -27.39 -3.60
CA LEU A 3 -2.42 -26.08 -2.94
C LEU A 3 -3.68 -25.97 -2.07
N ASN A 4 -3.51 -25.49 -0.83
CA ASN A 4 -4.65 -25.12 0.02
C ASN A 4 -5.33 -23.84 -0.51
N ASN A 5 -6.50 -23.51 0.03
CA ASN A 5 -7.29 -22.37 -0.44
C ASN A 5 -6.55 -21.03 -0.23
N THR A 6 -5.85 -20.85 0.89
CA THR A 6 -5.09 -19.63 1.16
C THR A 6 -4.03 -19.38 0.09
N ILE A 7 -3.24 -20.39 -0.27
CA ILE A 7 -2.18 -20.26 -1.29
C ILE A 7 -2.81 -20.01 -2.67
N LYS A 8 -3.92 -20.69 -2.99
CA LYS A 8 -4.66 -20.45 -4.24
C LYS A 8 -5.13 -18.99 -4.32
N THR A 9 -5.70 -18.44 -3.25
CA THR A 9 -6.12 -17.03 -3.18
C THR A 9 -4.93 -16.10 -3.38
N GLN A 10 -3.82 -16.31 -2.65
CA GLN A 10 -2.61 -15.49 -2.73
C GLN A 10 -2.02 -15.47 -4.15
N LEU A 11 -1.92 -16.64 -4.81
CA LEU A 11 -1.39 -16.74 -6.17
C LEU A 11 -2.37 -16.23 -7.24
N ASN A 12 -3.66 -16.15 -6.93
CA ASN A 12 -4.68 -15.60 -7.82
C ASN A 12 -4.84 -14.08 -7.71
N HIS A 13 -3.99 -13.39 -6.94
CA HIS A 13 -4.09 -11.96 -6.69
C HIS A 13 -4.11 -11.11 -7.98
N ARG A 14 -5.01 -10.13 -8.02
CA ARG A 14 -5.00 -9.01 -8.97
C ARG A 14 -5.70 -7.80 -8.35
N SER A 15 -5.17 -6.60 -8.58
CA SER A 15 -5.80 -5.39 -8.04
C SER A 15 -7.03 -4.98 -8.86
N ILE A 16 -8.16 -4.90 -8.17
CA ILE A 16 -9.47 -4.45 -8.64
C ILE A 16 -9.65 -2.98 -8.27
N ARG A 17 -10.08 -2.17 -9.23
CA ARG A 17 -10.26 -0.71 -9.13
C ARG A 17 -11.69 -0.27 -9.44
N HIS A 18 -12.52 -1.14 -10.02
CA HIS A 18 -13.94 -0.91 -10.22
C HIS A 18 -14.77 -1.82 -9.30
N PHE A 19 -15.67 -1.20 -8.54
CA PHE A 19 -16.48 -1.87 -7.52
C PHE A 19 -17.96 -1.54 -7.71
N LYS A 20 -18.82 -2.51 -7.40
CA LYS A 20 -20.28 -2.33 -7.41
C LYS A 20 -20.68 -1.31 -6.34
N ASN A 21 -21.77 -0.58 -6.59
CA ASN A 21 -22.35 0.35 -5.61
C ASN A 21 -23.08 -0.39 -4.48
N GLN A 22 -22.30 -1.08 -3.65
CA GLN A 22 -22.76 -1.83 -2.50
C GLN A 22 -21.72 -1.73 -1.39
N GLN A 23 -22.19 -1.32 -0.20
CA GLN A 23 -21.37 -1.28 1.01
C GLN A 23 -21.17 -2.69 1.57
N LEU A 24 -20.06 -2.88 2.26
CA LEU A 24 -19.84 -4.11 3.02
C LEU A 24 -20.67 -4.07 4.32
N ASP A 25 -21.17 -5.22 4.74
CA ASP A 25 -21.84 -5.31 6.04
C ASP A 25 -20.85 -5.14 7.21
N LYS A 26 -21.40 -4.87 8.40
CA LYS A 26 -20.60 -4.63 9.60
C LYS A 26 -19.80 -5.85 10.04
N GLU A 27 -20.30 -7.06 9.80
CA GLU A 27 -19.62 -8.29 10.21
C GLU A 27 -18.36 -8.52 9.37
N THR A 28 -18.47 -8.31 8.07
CA THR A 28 -17.36 -8.31 7.11
C THR A 28 -16.34 -7.24 7.49
N LEU A 29 -16.78 -6.00 7.74
CA LEU A 29 -15.88 -4.91 8.15
C LEU A 29 -15.14 -5.23 9.45
N ASN A 30 -15.85 -5.69 10.48
CA ASN A 30 -15.25 -6.06 11.76
C ASN A 30 -14.24 -7.20 11.59
N THR A 31 -14.56 -8.20 10.76
CA THR A 31 -13.63 -9.28 10.43
C THR A 31 -12.35 -8.73 9.79
N LEU A 32 -12.47 -7.81 8.83
CA LEU A 32 -11.32 -7.18 8.18
C LEU A 32 -10.46 -6.36 9.17
N TYR A 33 -11.09 -5.64 10.11
CA TYR A 33 -10.37 -4.92 11.17
C TYR A 33 -9.63 -5.88 12.10
N GLU A 34 -10.29 -6.95 12.54
CA GLU A 34 -9.67 -7.96 13.41
C GLU A 34 -8.49 -8.64 12.72
N VAL A 35 -8.61 -8.97 11.43
CA VAL A 35 -7.49 -9.53 10.66
C VAL A 35 -6.31 -8.56 10.63
N ALA A 36 -6.54 -7.27 10.35
CA ALA A 36 -5.46 -6.28 10.38
C ALA A 36 -4.83 -6.19 11.78
N ASN A 37 -5.64 -6.21 12.84
CA ASN A 37 -5.20 -6.16 14.24
C ASN A 37 -4.35 -7.38 14.64
N HIS A 38 -4.56 -8.53 14.01
CA HIS A 38 -3.79 -9.76 14.23
C HIS A 38 -2.51 -9.85 13.37
N THR A 39 -2.07 -8.75 12.76
CA THR A 39 -0.78 -8.72 12.05
C THR A 39 0.40 -8.92 13.02
N ALA A 40 1.51 -9.45 12.52
CA ALA A 40 2.76 -9.42 13.29
C ALA A 40 3.20 -7.96 13.52
N SER A 41 3.74 -7.69 14.71
CA SER A 41 4.22 -6.36 15.09
C SER A 41 5.57 -6.44 15.80
N SER A 42 6.50 -5.54 15.45
CA SER A 42 7.80 -5.48 16.11
C SER A 42 7.65 -5.12 17.59
N GLN A 43 8.35 -5.85 18.46
CA GLN A 43 8.36 -5.64 19.93
C GLN A 43 6.96 -5.58 20.58
N PHE A 44 5.93 -6.10 19.89
CA PHE A 44 4.53 -6.02 20.30
C PHE A 44 3.97 -4.59 20.48
N LEU A 45 4.63 -3.58 19.89
CA LEU A 45 4.27 -2.17 20.05
C LEU A 45 3.05 -1.73 19.23
N GLN A 46 2.62 -2.54 18.26
CA GLN A 46 1.39 -2.36 17.46
C GLN A 46 1.27 -0.94 16.89
N GLN A 47 2.32 -0.50 16.17
CA GLN A 47 2.56 0.91 15.82
C GLN A 47 1.86 1.35 14.53
N PHE A 48 0.59 0.97 14.41
CA PHE A 48 -0.27 1.39 13.33
C PHE A 48 -1.68 1.74 13.83
N SER A 49 -2.39 2.49 12.99
CA SER A 49 -3.81 2.82 13.14
C SER A 49 -4.50 2.76 11.78
N ILE A 50 -5.83 2.56 11.78
CA ILE A 50 -6.65 2.52 10.57
C ILE A 50 -7.72 3.61 10.65
N ILE A 51 -7.82 4.44 9.61
CA ILE A 51 -8.98 5.30 9.39
C ILE A 51 -9.87 4.66 8.33
N HIS A 52 -11.10 4.31 8.68
CA HIS A 52 -12.15 3.97 7.71
C HIS A 52 -12.85 5.25 7.24
N VAL A 53 -12.66 5.60 5.96
CA VAL A 53 -13.12 6.85 5.36
C VAL A 53 -14.53 6.69 4.81
N THR A 54 -15.53 6.99 5.66
CA THR A 54 -16.96 6.94 5.31
C THR A 54 -17.53 8.30 4.91
N ASP A 55 -16.90 9.40 5.30
CA ASP A 55 -17.33 10.77 4.95
C ASP A 55 -17.09 11.07 3.46
N LYS A 56 -18.17 11.39 2.73
CA LYS A 56 -18.13 11.63 1.28
C LYS A 56 -17.21 12.79 0.90
N ASN A 57 -17.21 13.88 1.67
CA ASN A 57 -16.40 15.05 1.36
C ASN A 57 -14.90 14.75 1.51
N LYS A 58 -14.51 14.00 2.56
CA LYS A 58 -13.14 13.51 2.74
C LYS A 58 -12.74 12.55 1.62
N ARG A 59 -13.64 11.66 1.17
CA ARG A 59 -13.36 10.78 0.03
C ARG A 59 -13.10 11.56 -1.25
N THR A 60 -13.93 12.56 -1.57
CA THR A 60 -13.75 13.42 -2.75
C THR A 60 -12.40 14.14 -2.72
N LYS A 61 -12.06 14.80 -1.60
CA LYS A 61 -10.77 15.48 -1.44
C LYS A 61 -9.58 14.52 -1.54
N LEU A 62 -9.71 13.31 -0.99
CA LEU A 62 -8.66 12.30 -1.09
C LEU A 62 -8.47 11.77 -2.51
N ALA A 63 -9.57 11.62 -3.27
CA ALA A 63 -9.52 11.23 -4.67
C ALA A 63 -8.80 12.29 -5.53
N GLU A 64 -9.07 13.57 -5.29
CA GLU A 64 -8.36 14.70 -5.91
C GLU A 64 -6.84 14.61 -5.63
N ILE A 65 -6.44 14.41 -4.37
CA ILE A 65 -5.02 14.23 -4.00
C ILE A 65 -4.40 13.04 -4.77
N CYS A 66 -5.13 11.94 -4.89
CA CYS A 66 -4.62 10.74 -5.54
C CYS A 66 -4.44 10.89 -7.05
N ASN A 67 -4.98 11.92 -7.71
CA ASN A 67 -5.00 12.10 -9.17
C ASN A 67 -5.51 10.84 -9.90
N GLN A 68 -6.44 10.12 -9.30
CA GLN A 68 -7.07 8.96 -9.90
C GLN A 68 -8.56 9.28 -10.04
N PRO A 69 -9.14 9.27 -11.27
CA PRO A 69 -10.59 9.29 -11.43
C PRO A 69 -11.14 8.17 -10.56
N PRO A 70 -12.16 8.49 -9.76
CA PRO A 70 -12.13 8.36 -8.32
C PRO A 70 -11.61 6.98 -7.91
N VAL A 71 -10.69 6.94 -6.93
CA VAL A 71 -10.78 5.93 -5.86
C VAL A 71 -12.25 5.66 -5.68
N SER A 72 -12.72 4.52 -6.21
CA SER A 72 -14.08 4.41 -6.75
C SER A 72 -15.10 5.04 -5.80
N GLU A 73 -16.11 5.74 -6.33
CA GLU A 73 -17.19 6.25 -5.47
C GLU A 73 -17.73 5.15 -4.54
N ASN A 74 -17.64 3.90 -5.00
CA ASN A 74 -18.05 2.68 -4.32
C ASN A 74 -16.91 2.00 -3.53
N GLY A 75 -17.27 0.99 -2.74
CA GLY A 75 -16.34 0.25 -1.91
C GLY A 75 -15.82 1.03 -0.69
N GLU A 76 -15.29 0.28 0.25
CA GLU A 76 -14.76 0.75 1.52
C GLU A 76 -13.34 1.28 1.34
N LEU A 77 -13.04 2.41 1.96
CA LEU A 77 -11.77 3.10 1.83
C LEU A 77 -11.10 3.20 3.19
N PHE A 78 -9.87 2.72 3.28
CA PHE A 78 -9.08 2.70 4.50
C PHE A 78 -7.77 3.45 4.29
N ILE A 79 -7.29 4.11 5.34
CA ILE A 79 -5.94 4.67 5.41
C ILE A 79 -5.24 4.06 6.59
N PHE A 80 -4.15 3.36 6.32
CA PHE A 80 -3.26 2.80 7.33
C PHE A 80 -2.19 3.82 7.64
N LEU A 81 -1.95 4.03 8.93
CA LEU A 81 -1.08 5.05 9.47
C LEU A 81 0.11 4.40 10.18
N ILE A 82 1.27 5.01 10.07
CA ILE A 82 2.37 4.82 11.03
C ILE A 82 1.96 5.61 12.27
N ASP A 83 1.75 4.93 13.40
CA ASP A 83 1.26 5.54 14.63
C ASP A 83 2.22 5.26 15.79
N LEU A 84 3.10 6.23 16.05
CA LEU A 84 3.97 6.24 17.23
C LEU A 84 3.37 7.10 18.36
N HIS A 85 2.36 7.90 18.05
CA HIS A 85 1.70 8.83 18.95
C HIS A 85 1.11 8.12 20.16
N ARG A 86 0.47 6.97 19.96
CA ARG A 86 -0.06 6.16 21.07
C ARG A 86 1.01 5.85 22.12
N ASN A 87 2.18 5.40 21.67
CA ASN A 87 3.27 5.03 22.58
C ASN A 87 3.95 6.26 23.21
N VAL A 88 4.01 7.40 22.49
CA VAL A 88 4.44 8.67 23.07
C VAL A 88 3.52 9.07 24.22
N LYS A 89 2.20 9.00 24.02
CA LYS A 89 1.23 9.35 25.07
C LYS A 89 1.35 8.48 26.31
N LEU A 90 1.49 7.17 26.15
CA LEU A 90 1.68 6.25 27.28
C LEU A 90 2.95 6.58 28.09
N ARG A 91 4.05 6.99 27.43
CA ARG A 91 5.28 7.40 28.12
C ARG A 91 5.09 8.73 28.86
N GLN A 92 4.46 9.71 28.22
CA GLN A 92 4.18 11.01 28.81
C GLN A 92 3.24 10.91 30.03
N GLU A 93 2.21 10.06 29.98
CA GLU A 93 1.33 9.78 31.13
C GLU A 93 2.08 9.17 32.32
N ALA A 94 3.15 8.40 32.04
CA ALA A 94 4.06 7.89 33.05
C ALA A 94 5.15 8.89 33.47
N ASN A 95 5.09 10.15 33.02
CA ASN A 95 6.11 11.19 33.22
C ASN A 95 7.52 10.79 32.73
N LEU A 96 7.58 10.02 31.65
CA LEU A 96 8.83 9.66 30.97
C LEU A 96 9.01 10.51 29.71
N ASP A 97 10.26 10.67 29.27
CA ASP A 97 10.57 11.20 27.93
C ASP A 97 10.02 10.28 26.82
N ASP A 98 10.00 10.74 25.58
CA ASP A 98 9.52 9.96 24.42
C ASP A 98 10.48 8.82 24.02
N GLY A 99 11.66 8.73 24.65
CA GLY A 99 12.66 7.70 24.44
C GLY A 99 13.13 7.61 22.98
N ARG A 100 13.12 6.40 22.42
CA ARG A 100 13.57 6.12 21.04
C ARG A 100 12.49 6.34 19.97
N LEU A 101 11.30 6.82 20.35
CA LEU A 101 10.15 6.92 19.43
C LEU A 101 10.39 7.90 18.27
N HIS A 102 11.32 8.85 18.41
CA HIS A 102 11.70 9.76 17.33
C HIS A 102 12.68 9.16 16.31
N THR A 103 13.22 7.96 16.54
CA THR A 103 14.31 7.41 15.69
C THR A 103 13.81 6.73 14.42
N MET A 104 14.70 6.59 13.43
CA MET A 104 14.42 5.85 12.18
C MET A 104 14.05 4.38 12.39
N ASP A 105 14.66 3.74 13.38
CA ASP A 105 14.35 2.34 13.74
C ASP A 105 12.86 2.18 14.10
N LEU A 106 12.34 3.02 15.00
CA LEU A 106 10.94 2.96 15.42
C LEU A 106 9.96 3.41 14.31
N TYR A 107 10.37 4.33 13.45
CA TYR A 107 9.62 4.67 12.23
C TYR A 107 9.50 3.47 11.28
N LEU A 108 10.61 2.76 11.01
CA LEU A 108 10.61 1.58 10.14
C LEU A 108 9.77 0.43 10.72
N GLN A 109 9.77 0.27 12.05
CA GLN A 109 8.89 -0.67 12.74
C GLN A 109 7.42 -0.33 12.51
N GLY A 110 7.00 0.92 12.74
CA GLY A 110 5.62 1.34 12.48
C GLY A 110 5.21 1.26 11.00
N LEU A 111 6.12 1.57 10.07
CA LEU A 111 5.88 1.36 8.63
C LEU A 111 5.68 -0.11 8.28
N SER A 112 6.46 -1.00 8.91
CA SER A 112 6.35 -2.44 8.72
C SER A 112 5.01 -2.95 9.26
N ASP A 113 4.65 -2.58 10.49
CA ASP A 113 3.37 -2.93 11.11
C ASP A 113 2.18 -2.52 10.23
N ALA A 114 2.17 -1.27 9.75
CA ALA A 114 1.12 -0.76 8.86
C ALA A 114 1.07 -1.52 7.52
N THR A 115 2.23 -1.83 6.92
CA THR A 115 2.30 -2.54 5.63
C THR A 115 1.83 -3.99 5.76
N LEU A 116 2.20 -4.67 6.84
CA LEU A 116 1.74 -6.03 7.13
C LEU A 116 0.23 -6.06 7.39
N ALA A 117 -0.30 -5.09 8.15
CA ALA A 117 -1.73 -4.95 8.39
C ALA A 117 -2.53 -4.76 7.10
N VAL A 118 -2.06 -3.92 6.18
CA VAL A 118 -2.65 -3.73 4.84
C VAL A 118 -2.70 -5.04 4.09
N GLN A 119 -1.58 -5.76 4.00
CA GLN A 119 -1.51 -7.01 3.23
C GLN A 119 -2.40 -8.10 3.86
N ASN A 120 -2.45 -8.18 5.19
CA ASN A 120 -3.29 -9.15 5.89
C ASN A 120 -4.78 -8.90 5.62
N MET A 121 -5.23 -7.64 5.78
CA MET A 121 -6.62 -7.25 5.46
C MET A 121 -6.96 -7.52 4.00
N TYR A 122 -6.05 -7.20 3.08
CA TYR A 122 -6.29 -7.39 1.65
C TYR A 122 -6.43 -8.88 1.28
N LEU A 123 -5.56 -9.74 1.81
CA LEU A 123 -5.69 -11.19 1.59
C LEU A 123 -6.99 -11.75 2.16
N ALA A 124 -7.42 -11.30 3.34
CA ALA A 124 -8.71 -11.69 3.90
C ALA A 124 -9.86 -11.23 3.02
N ALA A 125 -9.85 -9.99 2.53
CA ALA A 125 -10.84 -9.49 1.59
C ALA A 125 -10.91 -10.37 0.31
N GLU A 126 -9.77 -10.71 -0.30
CA GLU A 126 -9.72 -11.59 -1.47
C GLU A 126 -10.26 -13.00 -1.15
N SER A 127 -10.02 -13.52 0.05
CA SER A 127 -10.55 -14.82 0.49
C SER A 127 -12.07 -14.84 0.67
N LEU A 128 -12.67 -13.67 0.92
CA LEU A 128 -14.12 -13.46 0.98
C LEU A 128 -14.73 -13.19 -0.41
N GLY A 129 -13.93 -13.24 -1.49
CA GLY A 129 -14.36 -12.95 -2.85
C GLY A 129 -14.48 -11.46 -3.18
N LEU A 130 -13.96 -10.58 -2.30
CA LEU A 130 -13.87 -9.15 -2.56
C LEU A 130 -12.64 -8.83 -3.42
N GLY A 131 -12.65 -7.68 -4.07
CA GLY A 131 -11.48 -7.10 -4.73
C GLY A 131 -10.90 -5.97 -3.91
N GLY A 132 -9.68 -5.56 -4.23
CA GLY A 132 -9.11 -4.36 -3.64
C GLY A 132 -8.00 -3.71 -4.46
N VAL A 133 -7.51 -2.58 -3.96
CA VAL A 133 -6.33 -1.90 -4.50
C VAL A 133 -5.64 -1.10 -3.40
N ILE A 134 -4.32 -1.26 -3.29
CA ILE A 134 -3.48 -0.42 -2.44
C ILE A 134 -3.24 0.92 -3.13
N LEU A 135 -3.46 2.00 -2.39
CA LEU A 135 -3.33 3.38 -2.83
C LEU A 135 -2.03 3.98 -2.27
N GLY A 136 -0.92 3.79 -2.98
CA GLY A 136 0.30 4.56 -2.73
C GLY A 136 0.18 6.03 -3.17
N SER A 137 -0.87 6.36 -3.92
CA SER A 137 -1.18 7.71 -4.38
C SER A 137 -1.55 8.69 -3.28
N ILE A 138 -1.87 8.22 -2.06
CA ILE A 138 -2.08 9.12 -0.92
C ILE A 138 -0.84 9.96 -0.60
N ARG A 139 0.35 9.51 -1.05
CA ARG A 139 1.60 10.27 -0.91
C ARG A 139 1.78 11.36 -1.97
N ASN A 140 0.91 11.44 -2.99
CA ASN A 140 0.96 12.52 -3.98
C ASN A 140 0.87 13.90 -3.33
N ASP A 141 0.19 14.02 -2.18
CA ASP A 141 0.26 15.18 -1.30
C ASP A 141 0.05 14.71 0.14
N ILE A 142 1.13 14.23 0.76
CA ILE A 142 1.06 13.62 2.08
C ILE A 142 0.70 14.63 3.18
N ARG A 143 1.01 15.92 2.98
CA ARG A 143 0.64 17.02 3.87
C ARG A 143 -0.86 17.24 3.83
N ALA A 144 -1.43 17.37 2.63
CA ALA A 144 -2.87 17.53 2.46
C ALA A 144 -3.65 16.34 3.02
N VAL A 145 -3.16 15.10 2.88
CA VAL A 145 -3.79 13.93 3.54
C VAL A 145 -3.72 14.06 5.05
N SER A 146 -2.58 14.43 5.61
CA SER A 146 -2.42 14.57 7.06
C SER A 146 -3.34 15.64 7.65
N GLU A 147 -3.48 16.77 6.97
CA GLU A 147 -4.41 17.85 7.33
C GLU A 147 -5.87 17.41 7.18
N LEU A 148 -6.23 16.76 6.06
CA LEU A 148 -7.59 16.29 5.80
C LEU A 148 -8.11 15.37 6.90
N PHE A 149 -7.23 14.57 7.50
CA PHE A 149 -7.56 13.64 8.58
C PHE A 149 -7.19 14.14 9.98
N ASN A 150 -6.74 15.40 10.11
CA ASN A 150 -6.32 15.99 11.38
C ASN A 150 -5.31 15.12 12.14
N LEU A 151 -4.35 14.52 11.43
CA LEU A 151 -3.40 13.61 12.03
C LEU A 151 -2.50 14.38 13.02
N PRO A 152 -2.35 13.92 14.28
CA PRO A 152 -1.50 14.59 15.25
C PRO A 152 -0.02 14.41 14.91
N ASP A 153 0.86 14.97 15.73
CA ASP A 153 2.28 14.63 15.69
C ASP A 153 2.48 13.14 15.98
N MET A 154 3.57 12.57 15.48
CA MET A 154 3.88 11.16 15.61
C MET A 154 2.86 10.22 14.94
N VAL A 155 2.10 10.74 13.95
CA VAL A 155 1.26 9.97 13.04
C VAL A 155 1.44 10.43 11.59
N ILE A 156 1.71 9.51 10.67
CA ILE A 156 1.82 9.81 9.23
C ILE A 156 1.17 8.71 8.37
N PRO A 157 0.53 9.03 7.23
CA PRO A 157 -0.06 7.99 6.38
C PRO A 157 0.97 7.06 5.74
N ALA A 158 0.73 5.75 5.82
CA ALA A 158 1.55 4.73 5.19
C ALA A 158 1.02 4.39 3.79
N LEU A 159 -0.20 3.83 3.74
CA LEU A 159 -0.86 3.31 2.55
C LEU A 159 -2.37 3.48 2.66
N GLY A 160 -3.03 3.75 1.54
CA GLY A 160 -4.48 3.57 1.45
C GLY A 160 -4.80 2.16 0.97
N LEU A 161 -6.00 1.67 1.27
CA LEU A 161 -6.54 0.42 0.76
C LEU A 161 -8.01 0.64 0.44
N GLN A 162 -8.42 0.35 -0.79
CA GLN A 162 -9.82 0.29 -1.16
C GLN A 162 -10.23 -1.17 -1.34
N ILE A 163 -11.37 -1.57 -0.78
CA ILE A 163 -11.94 -2.92 -0.87
C ILE A 163 -13.41 -2.82 -1.27
N GLY A 164 -13.88 -3.71 -2.13
CA GLY A 164 -15.31 -3.79 -2.45
C GLY A 164 -15.65 -5.00 -3.28
N ILE A 165 -16.92 -5.12 -3.65
CA ILE A 165 -17.39 -6.18 -4.55
C ILE A 165 -16.92 -5.84 -5.97
N PRO A 166 -16.13 -6.69 -6.64
CA PRO A 166 -15.62 -6.41 -7.98
C PRO A 166 -16.75 -6.15 -8.99
N ASP A 167 -16.56 -5.14 -9.83
CA ASP A 167 -17.41 -4.83 -11.00
C ASP A 167 -16.60 -4.89 -12.31
N GLU A 168 -15.53 -5.65 -12.29
CA GLU A 168 -14.66 -5.89 -13.44
C GLU A 168 -13.97 -7.25 -13.31
N GLU A 169 -13.54 -7.76 -14.46
CA GLU A 169 -12.65 -8.90 -14.52
C GLU A 169 -11.30 -8.47 -15.10
N ILE A 170 -10.24 -8.63 -14.30
CA ILE A 170 -8.89 -8.19 -14.65
C ILE A 170 -7.97 -9.40 -14.75
N GLN A 171 -7.22 -9.47 -15.84
CA GLN A 171 -6.16 -10.45 -16.04
C GLN A 171 -5.04 -10.28 -15.01
N GLN A 172 -4.40 -11.37 -14.64
CA GLN A 172 -3.21 -11.29 -13.79
C GLN A 172 -2.05 -10.64 -14.56
N LYS A 173 -1.39 -9.70 -13.91
CA LYS A 173 -0.11 -9.17 -14.42
C LYS A 173 0.97 -10.24 -14.30
N PRO A 174 1.87 -10.38 -15.28
CA PRO A 174 3.06 -11.21 -15.13
C PRO A 174 3.94 -10.73 -13.96
N ARG A 175 4.79 -11.60 -13.45
CA ARG A 175 5.73 -11.31 -12.36
C ARG A 175 7.13 -11.69 -12.81
N LEU A 176 8.13 -10.91 -12.39
CA LEU A 176 9.53 -11.27 -12.59
C LEU A 176 9.78 -12.72 -12.18
N PRO A 177 10.55 -13.49 -12.98
CA PRO A 177 10.97 -14.83 -12.61
C PRO A 177 11.62 -14.86 -11.23
N LEU A 178 11.48 -15.97 -10.52
CA LEU A 178 11.97 -16.08 -9.13
C LEU A 178 13.49 -15.88 -9.03
N SER A 179 14.25 -16.25 -10.06
CA SER A 179 15.71 -16.06 -10.13
C SER A 179 16.17 -14.60 -9.98
N PHE A 180 15.29 -13.62 -10.21
CA PHE A 180 15.59 -12.19 -10.02
C PHE A 180 15.31 -11.66 -8.62
N LYS A 181 14.65 -12.44 -7.75
CA LYS A 181 14.16 -11.98 -6.44
C LYS A 181 14.45 -12.95 -5.29
N VAL A 182 14.78 -14.19 -5.59
CA VAL A 182 15.06 -15.25 -4.63
C VAL A 182 16.49 -15.72 -4.86
N PHE A 183 17.35 -15.43 -3.90
CA PHE A 183 18.75 -15.81 -3.92
C PHE A 183 19.07 -16.69 -2.71
N GLU A 184 20.00 -17.62 -2.87
CA GLU A 184 20.49 -18.46 -1.78
C GLU A 184 21.75 -17.85 -1.18
N ASN A 185 21.70 -17.57 0.13
CA ASN A 185 22.79 -17.03 0.96
C ASN A 185 23.23 -15.58 0.63
N GLU A 186 23.43 -15.24 -0.63
CA GLU A 186 24.03 -13.96 -1.05
C GLU A 186 23.26 -13.32 -2.21
N TYR A 187 23.26 -11.99 -2.26
CA TYR A 187 22.68 -11.22 -3.36
C TYR A 187 23.47 -11.45 -4.65
N GLN A 188 22.79 -11.71 -5.75
CA GLN A 188 23.42 -11.91 -7.05
C GLN A 188 23.46 -10.59 -7.83
N ASP A 189 24.64 -9.98 -7.94
CA ASP A 189 24.86 -8.69 -8.61
C ASP A 189 25.46 -8.85 -10.02
N ASN A 190 24.74 -9.58 -10.87
CA ASN A 190 25.12 -9.82 -12.26
C ASN A 190 23.98 -9.47 -13.22
N LEU A 191 23.34 -8.32 -12.98
CA LEU A 191 22.16 -7.89 -13.73
C LEU A 191 22.54 -7.19 -15.04
N SER A 192 21.98 -7.67 -16.15
CA SER A 192 22.00 -7.04 -17.46
C SER A 192 20.58 -6.89 -17.99
N THR A 193 20.35 -5.86 -18.82
CA THR A 193 19.08 -5.73 -19.55
C THR A 193 18.78 -6.95 -20.44
N GLN A 194 19.81 -7.66 -20.90
CA GLN A 194 19.70 -8.88 -21.69
C GLN A 194 18.99 -10.01 -20.93
N ASP A 195 19.13 -10.06 -19.60
CA ASP A 195 18.56 -11.13 -18.79
C ASP A 195 17.02 -11.05 -18.74
N TYR A 196 16.45 -9.89 -19.10
CA TYR A 196 15.02 -9.63 -19.05
C TYR A 196 14.30 -9.90 -20.38
N GLU A 197 14.99 -10.29 -21.47
CA GLU A 197 14.36 -10.40 -22.79
C GLU A 197 13.11 -11.28 -22.85
N ASP A 198 13.13 -12.43 -22.19
CA ASP A 198 11.98 -13.32 -22.19
C ASP A 198 10.83 -12.77 -21.34
N TYR A 199 11.15 -12.15 -20.21
CA TYR A 199 10.16 -11.44 -19.40
C TYR A 199 9.60 -10.20 -20.12
N ASP A 200 10.42 -9.51 -20.91
CA ASP A 200 10.01 -8.37 -21.73
C ASP A 200 9.00 -8.79 -22.80
N LYS A 201 9.21 -9.94 -23.46
CA LYS A 201 8.23 -10.52 -24.40
C LYS A 201 6.92 -10.85 -23.70
N GLU A 202 6.98 -11.44 -22.50
CA GLU A 202 5.78 -11.77 -21.70
C GLU A 202 5.00 -10.51 -21.31
N VAL A 203 5.70 -9.47 -20.85
CA VAL A 203 5.07 -8.20 -20.44
C VAL A 203 4.50 -7.44 -21.63
N GLU A 204 5.21 -7.41 -22.77
CA GLU A 204 4.70 -6.82 -24.00
C GLU A 204 3.44 -7.55 -24.48
N HIS A 205 3.44 -8.88 -24.49
CA HIS A 205 2.27 -9.68 -24.83
C HIS A 205 1.09 -9.41 -23.88
N TYR A 206 1.36 -9.32 -22.58
CA TYR A 206 0.36 -8.94 -21.58
C TYR A 206 -0.27 -7.58 -21.92
N TYR A 207 0.52 -6.52 -22.15
CA TYR A 207 -0.06 -5.20 -22.43
C TYR A 207 -0.77 -5.11 -23.78
N LEU A 208 -0.32 -5.85 -24.79
CA LEU A 208 -1.00 -5.93 -26.09
C LEU A 208 -2.34 -6.67 -26.00
N SER A 209 -2.48 -7.64 -25.09
CA SER A 209 -3.70 -8.45 -24.93
C SER A 209 -4.73 -7.86 -23.97
N ARG A 210 -4.44 -6.71 -23.32
CA ARG A 210 -5.39 -6.06 -22.42
C ARG A 210 -6.60 -5.53 -23.17
N THR A 211 -7.78 -5.77 -22.59
CA THR A 211 -9.06 -5.18 -23.03
C THR A 211 -9.12 -3.68 -22.79
N SER A 212 -8.48 -3.20 -21.72
CA SER A 212 -8.43 -1.79 -21.34
C SER A 212 -7.01 -1.23 -21.49
N ASN A 213 -6.88 -0.07 -22.17
CA ASN A 213 -5.60 0.64 -22.35
C ASN A 213 -4.46 -0.26 -22.90
N PRO A 214 -4.65 -0.92 -24.06
CA PRO A 214 -3.60 -1.73 -24.67
C PRO A 214 -2.44 -0.85 -25.11
N ARG A 215 -1.21 -1.35 -24.93
CA ARG A 215 0.01 -0.61 -25.32
C ARG A 215 1.15 -1.56 -25.65
N LYS A 216 2.05 -1.12 -26.51
CA LYS A 216 3.32 -1.82 -26.76
C LYS A 216 4.37 -1.29 -25.80
N GLU A 217 4.55 -1.97 -24.69
CA GLU A 217 5.51 -1.61 -23.64
C GLU A 217 5.96 -2.88 -22.92
N ASN A 218 7.26 -3.01 -22.68
CA ASN A 218 7.83 -4.13 -21.91
C ASN A 218 8.30 -3.69 -20.50
N PHE A 219 8.91 -4.59 -19.73
CA PHE A 219 9.35 -4.28 -18.37
C PHE A 219 10.55 -3.33 -18.35
N THR A 220 11.58 -3.62 -19.15
CA THR A 220 12.79 -2.79 -19.22
C THR A 220 12.47 -1.36 -19.65
N GLN A 221 11.59 -1.18 -20.64
CA GLN A 221 11.13 0.14 -21.11
C GLN A 221 10.38 0.94 -20.03
N GLN A 222 9.67 0.29 -19.10
CA GLN A 222 9.04 0.99 -17.97
C GLN A 222 10.07 1.58 -17.00
N ILE A 223 11.28 1.03 -16.97
CA ILE A 223 12.37 1.44 -16.07
C ILE A 223 13.24 2.51 -16.73
N ILE A 224 13.75 2.26 -17.93
CA ILE A 224 14.75 3.12 -18.61
C ILE A 224 14.18 3.97 -19.75
N GLY A 225 12.91 3.78 -20.10
CA GLY A 225 12.29 4.49 -21.22
C GLY A 225 12.08 5.98 -20.95
N LYS A 226 11.90 6.76 -22.02
CA LYS A 226 11.68 8.22 -21.94
C LYS A 226 10.47 8.63 -21.08
N ASN A 227 9.48 7.76 -20.97
CA ASN A 227 8.26 7.98 -20.18
C ASN A 227 8.28 7.25 -18.81
N SER A 228 9.45 6.72 -18.40
CA SER A 228 9.59 6.02 -17.11
C SER A 228 9.20 6.92 -15.94
N ASN A 229 8.50 6.33 -14.96
CA ASN A 229 8.22 7.01 -13.70
C ASN A 229 9.45 7.20 -12.83
N LEU A 230 10.56 6.51 -13.14
CA LEU A 230 11.85 6.62 -12.47
C LEU A 230 12.71 7.77 -13.00
N ASN A 231 12.33 8.38 -14.14
CA ASN A 231 13.04 9.53 -14.67
C ASN A 231 13.00 10.68 -13.67
N ARG A 232 14.14 11.37 -13.51
CA ARG A 232 14.29 12.46 -12.55
C ARG A 232 13.23 13.54 -12.77
N LYS A 233 12.39 13.73 -11.76
CA LYS A 233 11.37 14.78 -11.67
C LYS A 233 11.13 15.09 -10.21
N VAL A 234 10.88 16.35 -9.90
CA VAL A 234 10.47 16.76 -8.54
C VAL A 234 8.97 16.55 -8.43
N THR A 235 8.54 15.91 -7.34
CA THR A 235 7.13 15.73 -7.01
C THR A 235 6.89 16.07 -5.55
N LYS A 236 5.65 16.35 -5.18
CA LYS A 236 5.26 16.50 -3.77
C LYS A 236 5.54 15.25 -2.92
N ARG A 237 5.80 14.08 -3.52
CA ARG A 237 6.24 12.88 -2.77
C ARG A 237 7.63 13.06 -2.16
N ASP A 238 8.44 13.99 -2.68
CA ASP A 238 9.77 14.29 -2.14
C ASP A 238 9.67 15.02 -0.78
N GLU A 239 8.51 15.62 -0.47
CA GLU A 239 8.23 16.29 0.81
C GLU A 239 7.93 15.32 1.96
N VAL A 240 7.81 14.01 1.69
CA VAL A 240 7.48 12.99 2.72
C VAL A 240 8.48 13.04 3.87
N LEU A 241 9.78 13.17 3.59
CA LEU A 241 10.80 13.27 4.63
C LEU A 241 10.62 14.51 5.49
N GLU A 242 10.38 15.66 4.85
CA GLU A 242 10.20 16.94 5.54
C GLU A 242 8.95 16.93 6.44
N LEU A 243 7.83 16.42 5.94
CA LEU A 243 6.63 16.22 6.76
C LEU A 243 6.92 15.28 7.94
N THR A 244 7.63 14.17 7.70
CA THR A 244 7.95 13.18 8.74
C THR A 244 8.76 13.83 9.87
N HIS A 245 9.78 14.64 9.53
CA HIS A 245 10.53 15.44 10.52
C HIS A 245 9.63 16.44 11.26
N SER A 246 8.76 17.16 10.54
CA SER A 246 7.84 18.12 11.17
C SER A 246 6.82 17.46 12.10
N LYS A 247 6.56 16.17 11.91
CA LYS A 247 5.70 15.34 12.77
C LYS A 247 6.44 14.73 13.96
N GLY A 248 7.69 15.11 14.18
CA GLY A 248 8.49 14.62 15.31
C GLY A 248 9.15 13.26 15.09
N MET A 249 9.11 12.70 13.88
CA MET A 249 9.75 11.43 13.58
C MET A 249 11.07 11.64 12.84
N LEU A 250 11.95 10.64 12.87
CA LEU A 250 13.26 10.64 12.23
C LEU A 250 14.21 11.74 12.76
N TRP A 251 14.14 12.04 14.06
CA TRP A 251 15.17 12.84 14.72
C TRP A 251 16.37 11.94 15.07
N ASN A 252 17.58 12.51 14.89
CA ASN A 252 18.84 11.85 15.23
C ASN A 252 19.06 11.80 16.74
#